data_AF-A0A2V3HX55-F1
#
_entry.id   AF-A0A2V3HX55-F1
#
_cell.length_a   1.000
_cell.length_b   1.000
_cell.length_c   1.000
_cell.angle_alpha   90.00
_cell.angle_beta   90.00
_cell.angle_gamma   90.00
#
_symmetry.space_group_name_H-M   'P 1'
#
loop_
_entity.id
_entity.type
_entity.pdbx_description
1 polymer ?
#
loop_
_entity_poly.entity_id
_entity_poly.type
_entity_poly.pdbx_seq_one_letter_code
_entity_poly.pdbx_strand_id
1 'polypeptide(L)'
;MALSLDRIPTYITGLDENMQGGIPKGHIVLIAGVSGTMKSTIGFASLYHAVLEGRASGIYVTMEQGKESLASHMKGMGMDVDDARVRSHIAIIVLADLRV
;
A
#
# COMPACT_ATOMS: atom_id res chain seq x y z
N MET A 1 14.75 -11.52 -27.08
CA MET A 1 14.99 -10.31 -26.27
C MET A 1 13.79 -10.15 -25.35
N ALA A 2 13.89 -10.56 -24.08
CA ALA A 2 12.78 -10.42 -23.15
C ALA A 2 12.54 -8.93 -22.90
N LEU A 3 11.32 -8.44 -23.15
CA LEU A 3 10.92 -7.10 -22.74
C LEU A 3 11.15 -7.01 -21.23
N SER A 4 12.07 -6.15 -20.77
CA SER A 4 12.18 -5.89 -19.34
C SER A 4 10.91 -5.17 -18.93
N LEU A 5 9.96 -5.92 -18.37
CA LEU A 5 8.74 -5.36 -17.82
C LEU A 5 9.14 -4.35 -16.75
N ASP A 6 8.62 -3.12 -16.87
CA ASP A 6 8.72 -2.10 -15.82
C ASP A 6 8.10 -2.67 -14.53
N ARG A 7 8.75 -2.47 -13.38
CA ARG A 7 8.35 -3.07 -12.11
C ARG A 7 8.15 -2.02 -11.03
N ILE A 8 7.14 -2.24 -10.21
CA ILE A 8 6.76 -1.40 -9.08
C ILE A 8 7.29 -2.09 -7.82
N PRO A 9 8.28 -1.50 -7.13
CA PRO A 9 8.77 -2.04 -5.86
C PRO A 9 7.67 -2.00 -4.80
N THR A 10 7.63 -3.03 -3.96
CA THR A 10 6.77 -3.12 -2.78
C THR A 10 7.39 -2.44 -1.57
N TYR A 11 8.70 -2.14 -1.62
CA TYR A 11 9.50 -1.55 -0.54
C TYR A 11 9.59 -2.43 0.72
N ILE A 12 9.28 -3.72 0.59
CA ILE A 12 9.36 -4.69 1.67
C ILE A 12 10.66 -5.48 1.48
N THR A 13 11.56 -5.36 2.45
CA THR A 13 12.85 -6.05 2.47
C THR A 13 12.68 -7.54 2.24
N GLY A 14 13.40 -8.08 1.25
CA GLY A 14 13.36 -9.50 0.88
C GLY A 14 12.21 -9.86 -0.07
N LEU A 15 11.11 -9.10 -0.09
CA LEU A 15 9.98 -9.40 -0.97
C LEU A 15 10.27 -8.98 -2.41
N ASP A 16 10.83 -7.79 -2.61
CA ASP A 16 11.14 -7.28 -3.94
C ASP A 16 12.18 -8.16 -4.64
N GLU A 17 13.22 -8.60 -3.93
CA GLU A 17 14.24 -9.52 -4.46
C GLU A 17 13.62 -10.85 -4.89
N ASN A 18 12.74 -11.42 -4.04
CA ASN A 18 12.01 -12.66 -4.35
C ASN A 18 11.05 -12.49 -5.54
N MET A 19 10.61 -11.26 -5.81
CA MET A 19 9.72 -10.91 -6.92
C MET A 19 10.46 -10.36 -8.15
N GLN A 20 11.79 -10.51 -8.23
CA GLN A 20 12.62 -10.01 -9.34
C GLN A 20 12.54 -8.48 -9.51
N GLY A 21 12.49 -7.73 -8.42
CA GLY A 21 12.40 -6.26 -8.39
C GLY A 21 10.97 -5.72 -8.24
N GLY A 22 10.03 -6.55 -7.79
CA GLY A 22 8.66 -6.12 -7.46
C GLY A 22 7.59 -6.50 -8.49
N ILE A 23 6.44 -5.84 -8.38
CA ILE A 23 5.20 -6.14 -9.12
C ILE A 23 5.35 -5.67 -10.58
N PRO A 24 5.11 -6.52 -11.59
CA PRO A 24 5.10 -6.06 -12.99
C PRO A 24 4.01 -5.00 -13.21
N LYS A 25 4.36 -3.91 -13.89
CA LYS A 25 3.45 -2.80 -14.15
C LYS A 25 2.25 -3.25 -14.98
N GLY A 26 1.06 -2.76 -14.61
CA GLY A 26 -0.20 -3.10 -15.28
C GLY A 26 -0.87 -4.38 -14.76
N HIS A 27 -0.29 -5.04 -13.76
CA HIS A 27 -0.88 -6.23 -13.16
C HIS A 27 -1.83 -5.90 -11.99
N ILE A 28 -2.83 -6.75 -11.81
CA ILE A 28 -3.66 -6.82 -10.60
C ILE A 28 -3.04 -7.88 -9.68
N VAL A 29 -2.84 -7.54 -8.41
CA VAL A 29 -2.21 -8.42 -7.42
C VAL A 29 -3.20 -8.78 -6.33
N LEU A 30 -3.27 -10.07 -5.99
CA LEU A 30 -4.05 -10.59 -4.87
C LEU A 30 -3.11 -10.97 -3.73
N ILE A 31 -3.32 -10.38 -2.55
CA ILE A 31 -2.64 -10.77 -1.31
C ILE A 31 -3.57 -11.67 -0.51
N ALA A 32 -3.24 -12.96 -0.40
CA ALA A 32 -4.07 -13.97 0.26
C ALA A 32 -3.39 -14.58 1.49
N GLY A 33 -4.18 -14.95 2.50
CA GLY A 33 -3.69 -15.51 3.77
C GLY A 33 -4.72 -15.42 4.89
N VAL A 34 -4.54 -16.20 5.96
CA VAL A 34 -5.45 -16.24 7.11
C VAL A 34 -5.49 -14.90 7.87
N SER A 35 -6.48 -14.69 8.73
CA SER A 35 -6.54 -13.46 9.55
C SER A 35 -5.26 -13.30 10.38
N GLY A 36 -4.82 -12.06 10.57
CA GLY A 36 -3.59 -11.76 11.31
C GLY A 36 -2.27 -11.91 10.54
N THR A 37 -2.25 -12.43 9.29
CA THR A 37 -1.01 -12.55 8.48
C THR A 37 -0.54 -11.23 7.84
N MET A 38 -0.95 -10.08 8.38
CA MET A 38 -0.50 -8.75 7.95
C MET A 38 -0.80 -8.34 6.50
N LYS A 39 -1.79 -8.97 5.83
CA LYS A 39 -2.17 -8.63 4.44
C LYS A 39 -2.44 -7.14 4.22
N SER A 40 -3.22 -6.54 5.12
CA SER A 40 -3.55 -5.11 5.07
C SER A 40 -2.30 -4.24 5.21
N THR A 41 -1.37 -4.64 6.08
CA THR A 41 -0.08 -3.96 6.27
C THR A 41 0.78 -4.05 5.02
N ILE A 42 0.86 -5.21 4.35
CA ILE A 42 1.64 -5.36 3.11
C ILE A 42 1.11 -4.41 2.03
N GLY A 43 -0.20 -4.42 1.79
CA GLY A 43 -0.81 -3.53 0.79
C GLY A 43 -0.64 -2.05 1.13
N PHE A 44 -0.80 -1.69 2.41
CA PHE A 44 -0.63 -0.31 2.86
C PHE A 44 0.84 0.15 2.77
N ALA A 45 1.79 -0.67 3.21
CA ALA A 45 3.22 -0.37 3.19
C ALA A 45 3.72 -0.13 1.77
N SER A 46 3.32 -0.98 0.81
CA SER A 46 3.69 -0.78 -0.59
C SER A 46 3.20 0.57 -1.15
N LEU A 47 1.97 0.97 -0.83
CA LEU A 47 1.46 2.29 -1.23
C LEU A 47 2.18 3.43 -0.50
N TYR A 48 2.30 3.34 0.83
CA TYR A 48 2.90 4.36 1.68
C TYR A 48 4.34 4.68 1.25
N HIS A 49 5.17 3.66 1.07
CA HIS A 49 6.56 3.84 0.67
C HIS A 49 6.71 4.29 -0.78
N ALA A 50 5.84 3.84 -1.71
CA ALA A 50 5.83 4.37 -3.07
C ALA A 50 5.55 5.88 -3.11
N VAL A 51 4.64 6.35 -2.26
CA VAL A 51 4.37 7.77 -2.11
C VAL A 51 5.53 8.51 -1.43
N LEU A 52 6.07 7.94 -0.34
CA LEU A 52 7.17 8.53 0.42
C LEU A 52 8.42 8.77 -0.45
N GLU A 53 8.70 7.85 -1.37
CA GLU A 53 9.80 7.94 -2.34
C GLU A 53 9.48 8.84 -3.55
N GLY A 54 8.32 9.51 -3.55
CA GLY A 54 7.89 10.41 -4.62
C GLY A 54 7.58 9.71 -5.95
N ARG A 55 7.29 8.40 -5.89
CA ARG A 55 7.11 7.55 -7.08
C ARG A 55 5.65 7.31 -7.45
N ALA A 56 4.72 7.58 -6.53
CA ALA A 56 3.30 7.34 -6.74
C ALA A 56 2.40 8.32 -5.96
N SER A 57 1.14 8.36 -6.37
CA SER A 57 0.00 8.73 -5.55
C SER A 57 -1.02 7.59 -5.65
N GLY A 58 -1.90 7.45 -4.68
CA GLY A 58 -2.85 6.33 -4.71
C GLY A 58 -3.96 6.41 -3.70
N ILE A 59 -4.86 5.43 -3.82
CA ILE A 59 -6.05 5.31 -3.00
C ILE A 59 -5.98 4.01 -2.22
N TYR A 60 -6.17 4.08 -0.90
CA TYR A 60 -6.39 2.92 -0.05
C TYR A 60 -7.88 2.80 0.27
N VAL A 61 -8.53 1.78 -0.28
CA VAL A 61 -9.95 1.53 -0.07
C VAL A 61 -10.11 0.43 0.97
N THR A 62 -10.91 0.69 2.01
CA THR A 62 -11.17 -0.25 3.11
C THR A 62 -12.67 -0.40 3.38
N MET A 63 -13.08 -1.57 3.87
CA MET A 63 -14.47 -1.87 4.22
C MET A 63 -14.71 -1.96 5.73
N GLU A 64 -13.76 -2.52 6.48
CA GLU A 64 -13.97 -2.92 7.88
C GLU A 64 -13.39 -1.93 8.89
N GLN A 65 -12.33 -1.21 8.54
CA GLN A 65 -11.60 -0.35 9.46
C GLN A 65 -11.95 1.12 9.25
N GLY A 66 -12.34 1.81 10.33
CA GLY A 66 -12.48 3.26 10.34
C GLY A 66 -11.14 3.96 10.07
N LYS A 67 -11.19 5.15 9.47
CA LYS A 67 -10.00 5.90 9.02
C LYS A 67 -9.03 6.17 10.15
N GLU A 68 -9.52 6.61 11.31
CA GLU A 68 -8.72 6.96 12.48
C GLU A 68 -8.03 5.73 13.07
N SER A 69 -8.73 4.59 13.12
CA SER A 69 -8.19 3.33 13.60
C SER A 69 -7.08 2.82 12.69
N LEU A 70 -7.29 2.86 11.37
CA LEU A 70 -6.27 2.51 10.38
C LEU A 70 -5.05 3.43 10.52
N ALA A 71 -5.26 4.75 10.57
CA ALA A 71 -4.20 5.74 10.69
C ALA A 71 -3.36 5.52 11.97
N SER A 72 -4.02 5.32 13.11
CA SER A 72 -3.34 5.03 14.37
C SER A 72 -2.52 3.72 14.32
N HIS A 73 -3.08 2.67 13.71
CA HIS A 73 -2.40 1.38 13.59
C HIS A 73 -1.17 1.47 12.68
N MET A 74 -1.29 2.12 11.52
CA MET A 74 -0.20 2.30 10.56
C MET A 74 0.89 3.22 11.12
N LYS A 75 0.50 4.29 11.84
CA LYS A 75 1.45 5.17 12.55
C LYS A 75 2.26 4.42 13.60
N GLY A 76 1.64 3.49 14.33
CA GLY A 76 2.34 2.58 15.26
C GLY A 76 3.38 1.68 14.59
N MET A 77 3.25 1.44 13.29
CA MET A 77 4.23 0.71 12.47
C MET A 77 5.20 1.64 11.71
N GLY A 78 5.24 2.93 12.04
CA GLY A 78 6.12 3.91 11.40
C GLY A 78 5.61 4.48 10.08
N MET A 79 4.37 4.21 9.71
CA MET A 79 3.73 4.72 8.49
C MET A 79 2.73 5.81 8.84
N ASP A 80 3.22 7.03 9.04
CA ASP A 80 2.41 8.17 9.45
C ASP A 80 1.73 8.83 8.24
N VAL A 81 0.41 8.64 8.11
CA VAL A 81 -0.39 9.19 7.02
C VAL A 81 -0.47 10.72 7.04
N ASP A 82 -0.17 11.33 8.18
CA ASP A 82 -0.14 12.79 8.33
C ASP A 82 1.24 13.39 7.96
N ASP A 83 2.24 12.56 7.61
CA ASP A 83 3.53 13.04 7.11
C ASP A 83 3.30 13.96 5.90
N ALA A 84 3.93 15.14 5.93
CA ALA A 84 3.76 16.16 4.89
C ALA A 84 4.12 15.66 3.49
N ARG A 85 5.00 14.66 3.37
CA ARG A 85 5.39 14.02 2.11
C ARG A 85 4.29 13.10 1.57
N VAL A 86 3.45 12.56 2.46
CA VAL A 86 2.48 11.50 2.15
C VAL A 86 1.04 12.00 2.09
N ARG A 87 0.65 12.87 3.03
CA ARG A 87 -0.75 13.25 3.27
C ARG A 87 -1.50 13.82 2.07
N SER A 88 -0.81 14.44 1.11
CA SER A 88 -1.40 15.01 -0.11
C SER A 88 -1.46 14.04 -1.28
N HIS A 89 -0.92 12.82 -1.13
CA HIS A 89 -0.74 11.85 -2.21
C HIS A 89 -1.41 10.50 -1.92
N ILE A 90 -1.93 10.28 -0.70
CA ILE A 90 -2.74 9.11 -0.34
C ILE A 90 -4.15 9.56 0.05
N ALA A 91 -5.15 9.03 -0.66
CA ALA A 91 -6.54 9.13 -0.23
C ALA A 91 -6.97 7.81 0.44
N ILE A 92 -7.51 7.88 1.65
CA ILE A 92 -8.09 6.74 2.34
C ILE A 92 -9.60 6.84 2.23
N ILE A 93 -10.23 5.83 1.61
CA ILE A 93 -11.68 5.77 1.40
C ILE A 93 -12.22 4.60 2.22
N VAL A 94 -13.09 4.92 3.17
CA VAL A 94 -13.87 3.91 3.91
C VAL A 94 -15.18 3.71 3.17
N LEU A 95 -15.40 2.53 2.60
CA LEU A 95 -16.59 2.26 1.78
C LEU A 95 -17.89 2.35 2.58
N ALA A 96 -17.86 2.12 3.89
CA ALA A 96 -19.02 2.28 4.75
C ALA A 96 -19.55 3.73 4.81
N ASP A 97 -18.73 4.71 4.48
CA ASP A 97 -19.10 6.14 4.46
C ASP A 97 -19.75 6.56 3.13
N LEU A 98 -19.63 5.72 2.09
CA LEU A 98 -20.28 5.97 0.79
C LEU A 98 -21.76 5.59 0.88
N ARG A 99 -22.59 6.57 1.20
CA ARG A 99 -24.05 6.46 1.08
C ARG A 99 -24.44 6.78 -0.36
N VAL A 100 -24.94 5.78 -1.08
CA VAL A 100 -25.61 5.90 -2.39
C VAL A 100 -27.12 5.90 -2.23
#